data_AF-A0A7C5IB39-F1
#
_entry.id   AF-A0A7C5IB39-F1
#
_cell.length_a   1.000
_cell.length_b   1.000
_cell.length_c   1.000
_cell.angle_alpha   90.00
_cell.angle_beta   90.00
_cell.angle_gamma   90.00
#
_symmetry.space_group_name_H-M   'P 1'
#
loop_
_entity.id
_entity.type
_entity.pdbx_description
1 polymer ?
#
loop_
_entity_poly.entity_id
_entity_poly.type
_entity_poly.pdbx_seq_one_letter_code
_entity_poly.pdbx_strand_id
1 'polypeptide(L)'
;MWRSLGTPAAMMLSEVPGCVVQSRAGTGPIPQVDVPDRRFVQEGERVLTHEDPNYAKRPECRTCRLDAVCPGVMTRYVAVHGWSEFEPVVTLPASAPPPEQPATVLAAMILGTSVEALARARLRAVSLSRNDDGLVLTLRDARGSDFTLLLGPRDDRRPAYVRTRTLNVSYSGGLLSETAHKLLARVVKSCWQRPFDELARAFEQAQASPKRPRPKMPFEESFGDTACGMMGAVDVLNEVPSDIMVMVHGDRGCMPAPEGGSTTVFSSDMQELDVVSGGEARLLQAVRDALALSQRRPAAVVLLATCLSEMIGDDIEEVAARAEAEHGLPVVAIRSTGLKPSRPVEVARQVHGALAARFLESRPKDGTLGLVGYPDDDTGRFHEELRLLLDRANIGLGGVWPRGGIEGLRRLSAARVVMAPERVAYASLIEKLESLQGPDVVIARAPFGLAGMLAFLREVENRFDRPVMAAAEPQVQVLSERIAHFRRRHEGLRVAVSFGNNRKGTGTMTTVHLGVGFVPFLLELGLDVVLVALSDESERERVQAMAKQLGTSGEVYVHRRPEDLVEVLAQNRFALATNESCQKHFVDAAGVPYLHFMRLEPGFQGALRSIALIEATIMMGKSDG
;
A
#
# COMPACT_ATOMS: atom_id res chain seq x y z
N MET A 1 -0.57 -36.17 -12.33
CA MET A 1 0.87 -35.83 -12.25
C MET A 1 1.67 -36.94 -11.56
N TRP A 2 1.54 -37.17 -10.24
CA TRP A 2 2.31 -38.22 -9.55
C TRP A 2 2.01 -39.66 -10.03
N ARG A 3 0.75 -40.00 -10.31
CA ARG A 3 0.40 -41.29 -10.95
C ARG A 3 1.07 -41.51 -12.32
N SER A 4 1.16 -40.47 -13.14
CA SER A 4 1.82 -40.55 -14.45
C SER A 4 3.35 -40.62 -14.37
N LEU A 5 3.93 -40.44 -13.16
CA LEU A 5 5.35 -40.60 -12.86
C LEU A 5 5.68 -41.99 -12.27
N GLY A 6 4.69 -42.89 -12.17
CA GLY A 6 4.91 -44.23 -11.61
C GLY A 6 5.13 -44.27 -10.10
N THR A 7 4.64 -43.27 -9.35
CA THR A 7 4.76 -43.22 -7.88
C THR A 7 4.08 -44.43 -7.22
N PRO A 8 4.78 -45.17 -6.31
CA PRO A 8 4.21 -46.31 -5.61
C PRO A 8 2.93 -45.95 -4.84
N ALA A 9 1.93 -46.83 -4.85
CA ALA A 9 0.63 -46.57 -4.21
C ALA A 9 0.73 -46.28 -2.70
N ALA A 10 1.72 -46.89 -2.02
CA ALA A 10 2.00 -46.65 -0.59
C ALA A 10 2.50 -45.23 -0.27
N MET A 11 2.87 -44.44 -1.29
CA MET A 11 3.30 -43.04 -1.16
C MET A 11 2.20 -42.05 -1.56
N MET A 12 1.02 -42.53 -1.97
CA MET A 12 -0.11 -41.68 -2.36
C MET A 12 -1.19 -41.70 -1.27
N LEU A 13 -1.42 -40.55 -0.65
CA LEU A 13 -2.36 -40.41 0.48
C LEU A 13 -3.84 -40.23 0.07
N SER A 14 -4.14 -40.00 -1.22
CA SER A 14 -5.50 -39.75 -1.70
C SER A 14 -5.58 -39.89 -3.23
N GLU A 15 -6.73 -40.31 -3.76
CA GLU A 15 -7.03 -40.34 -5.20
C GLU A 15 -7.37 -38.96 -5.79
N VAL A 16 -7.40 -37.90 -4.97
CA VAL A 16 -7.75 -36.54 -5.40
C VAL A 16 -6.51 -35.79 -5.95
N PRO A 17 -6.59 -35.11 -7.10
CA PRO A 17 -5.45 -34.39 -7.69
C PRO A 17 -4.98 -33.24 -6.78
N GLY A 18 -3.72 -33.28 -6.31
CA GLY A 18 -3.07 -32.13 -5.66
C GLY A 18 -2.24 -32.37 -4.40
N CYS A 19 -1.93 -33.61 -3.98
CA CYS A 19 -1.17 -33.83 -2.74
C CYS A 19 0.37 -33.78 -2.93
N VAL A 20 1.03 -33.17 -1.94
CA VAL A 20 2.45 -32.79 -1.81
C VAL A 20 3.27 -33.92 -1.16
N VAL A 21 4.53 -34.12 -1.58
CA VAL A 21 5.54 -34.94 -0.86
C VAL A 21 6.27 -34.02 0.11
N GLN A 22 6.28 -34.33 1.41
CA GLN A 22 6.95 -33.54 2.46
C GLN A 22 8.33 -34.15 2.78
N SER A 23 9.39 -33.33 2.72
CA SER A 23 10.73 -33.67 3.22
C SER A 23 10.98 -32.99 4.58
N ARG A 24 11.70 -33.67 5.48
CA ARG A 24 11.90 -33.31 6.90
C ARG A 24 12.70 -32.02 7.10
N ALA A 25 12.05 -30.95 7.57
CA ALA A 25 12.47 -30.15 8.74
C ALA A 25 11.42 -29.06 9.07
N GLY A 26 10.76 -29.18 10.24
CA GLY A 26 10.08 -28.06 10.91
C GLY A 26 8.55 -28.05 10.84
N THR A 27 7.91 -27.80 12.00
CA THR A 27 6.46 -27.69 12.22
C THR A 27 5.87 -26.33 11.78
N GLY A 28 6.31 -25.79 10.63
CA GLY A 28 5.80 -24.57 10.00
C GLY A 28 4.71 -24.82 8.94
N PRO A 29 4.10 -23.77 8.35
CA PRO A 29 3.20 -23.94 7.20
C PRO A 29 3.96 -24.61 6.04
N ILE A 30 3.22 -25.34 5.20
CA ILE A 30 3.69 -26.18 4.09
C ILE A 30 5.00 -25.61 3.50
N PRO A 31 6.14 -26.29 3.63
CA PRO A 31 7.35 -25.84 2.95
C PRO A 31 7.08 -25.87 1.45
N GLN A 32 7.43 -24.78 0.75
CA GLN A 32 7.75 -24.91 -0.67
C GLN A 32 8.78 -26.04 -0.77
N VAL A 33 8.53 -27.01 -1.64
CA VAL A 33 9.58 -27.94 -2.03
C VAL A 33 10.58 -27.11 -2.83
N ASP A 34 11.50 -26.46 -2.12
CA ASP A 34 12.81 -26.17 -2.67
C ASP A 34 13.39 -27.54 -3.02
N VAL A 35 13.49 -27.85 -4.31
CA VAL A 35 14.55 -28.75 -4.74
C VAL A 35 15.83 -28.07 -4.25
N PRO A 36 16.55 -28.62 -3.26
CA PRO A 36 17.57 -27.85 -2.58
C PRO A 36 18.76 -27.65 -3.53
N ASP A 37 18.84 -26.48 -4.16
CA ASP A 37 20.03 -25.99 -4.88
C ASP A 37 21.28 -25.95 -3.98
N ARG A 38 21.11 -26.12 -2.66
CA ARG A 38 22.16 -25.96 -1.65
C ARG A 38 22.73 -27.26 -1.06
N ARG A 39 22.28 -28.45 -1.48
CA ARG A 39 22.94 -29.71 -1.06
C ARG A 39 23.67 -30.48 -2.17
N PHE A 40 23.57 -30.07 -3.43
CA PHE A 40 24.27 -30.73 -4.54
C PHE A 40 25.72 -30.24 -4.76
N VAL A 41 26.39 -29.70 -3.73
CA VAL A 41 27.78 -29.22 -3.82
C VAL A 41 28.79 -30.25 -3.29
N GLN A 42 28.37 -31.40 -2.79
CA GLN A 42 29.28 -32.46 -2.37
C GLN A 42 28.94 -33.77 -3.06
N GLU A 43 29.44 -33.94 -4.29
CA GLU A 43 30.07 -35.15 -4.83
C GLU A 43 30.17 -35.04 -6.37
N GLY A 44 31.18 -34.29 -6.83
CA GLY A 44 31.94 -34.61 -8.04
C GLY A 44 31.31 -34.59 -9.44
N GLU A 45 29.99 -34.59 -9.63
CA GLU A 45 29.38 -34.66 -10.96
C GLU A 45 28.38 -33.51 -11.22
N ARG A 46 28.52 -32.88 -12.40
CA ARG A 46 27.93 -31.58 -12.73
C ARG A 46 26.41 -31.62 -12.84
N VAL A 47 25.73 -30.68 -12.17
CA VAL A 47 24.27 -30.48 -12.22
C VAL A 47 23.86 -29.82 -13.55
N LEU A 48 22.87 -30.39 -14.25
CA LEU A 48 22.21 -29.75 -15.39
C LEU A 48 21.14 -28.79 -14.88
N THR A 49 21.40 -27.49 -14.95
CA THR A 49 20.40 -26.45 -14.63
C THR A 49 19.64 -26.03 -15.88
N HIS A 50 18.59 -25.22 -15.72
CA HIS A 50 17.79 -24.69 -16.84
C HIS A 50 18.58 -23.79 -17.81
N GLU A 51 19.79 -23.38 -17.39
CA GLU A 51 20.73 -22.54 -18.13
C GLU A 51 21.78 -23.37 -18.88
N ASP A 52 21.80 -24.69 -18.73
CA ASP A 52 22.76 -25.55 -19.43
C ASP A 52 22.41 -25.64 -20.94
N PRO A 53 23.37 -25.42 -21.86
CA PRO A 53 23.12 -25.41 -23.30
C PRO A 53 22.59 -26.74 -23.87
N ASN A 54 22.69 -27.84 -23.12
CA ASN A 54 22.12 -29.15 -23.47
C ASN A 54 20.71 -29.40 -22.88
N TYR A 55 20.12 -28.43 -22.17
CA TYR A 55 18.78 -28.54 -21.61
C TYR A 55 17.71 -28.14 -22.66
N ALA A 56 17.32 -29.09 -23.51
CA ALA A 56 16.29 -28.88 -24.53
C ALA A 56 14.88 -28.82 -23.90
N LYS A 57 14.36 -27.60 -23.68
CA LYS A 57 12.93 -27.40 -23.35
C LYS A 57 12.08 -27.85 -24.54
N ARG A 58 11.05 -28.66 -24.29
CA ARG A 58 10.02 -28.90 -25.31
C ARG A 58 9.25 -27.59 -25.56
N PRO A 59 8.76 -27.32 -26.79
CA PRO A 59 8.08 -26.08 -27.13
C PRO A 59 6.92 -25.74 -26.19
N GLU A 60 6.21 -26.76 -25.70
CA GLU A 60 5.05 -26.62 -24.79
C GLU A 60 5.43 -26.03 -23.41
N CYS A 61 6.71 -26.01 -23.03
CA CYS A 61 7.16 -25.53 -21.72
C CYS A 61 7.44 -24.02 -21.68
N ARG A 62 7.37 -23.28 -22.79
CA ARG A 62 7.67 -21.83 -22.82
C ARG A 62 6.63 -20.96 -22.10
N THR A 63 5.43 -21.48 -21.83
CA THR A 63 4.31 -20.71 -21.25
C THR A 63 3.81 -21.26 -19.91
N CYS A 64 4.47 -22.28 -19.34
CA CYS A 64 4.07 -22.90 -18.08
C CYS A 64 4.55 -22.06 -16.87
N ARG A 65 3.66 -21.80 -15.89
CA ARG A 65 3.94 -21.02 -14.66
C ARG A 65 4.11 -21.87 -13.40
N LEU A 66 4.27 -23.19 -13.53
CA LEU A 66 4.38 -24.14 -12.41
C LEU A 66 5.85 -24.50 -12.14
N ASP A 67 6.68 -23.48 -11.90
CA ASP A 67 8.15 -23.60 -11.86
C ASP A 67 8.68 -24.45 -10.68
N ALA A 68 7.93 -24.57 -9.59
CA ALA A 68 8.36 -25.28 -8.38
C ALA A 68 8.14 -26.81 -8.41
N VAL A 69 7.39 -27.35 -9.38
CA VAL A 69 7.07 -28.80 -9.42
C VAL A 69 7.07 -29.32 -10.87
N CYS A 70 8.21 -29.22 -11.55
CA CYS A 70 8.34 -29.71 -12.92
C CYS A 70 8.28 -31.26 -12.98
N PRO A 71 7.27 -31.87 -13.64
CA PRO A 71 7.13 -33.33 -13.71
C PRO A 71 8.33 -33.99 -14.37
N GLY A 72 8.91 -33.36 -15.40
CA GLY A 72 10.04 -33.92 -16.16
C GLY A 72 11.33 -34.01 -15.35
N VAL A 73 11.57 -33.06 -14.43
CA VAL A 73 12.72 -33.08 -13.51
C VAL A 73 12.55 -34.21 -12.48
N MET A 74 11.34 -34.34 -11.92
CA MET A 74 11.01 -35.42 -10.97
C MET A 74 11.07 -36.81 -11.61
N THR A 75 10.63 -36.98 -12.87
CA THR A 75 10.77 -38.27 -13.58
C THR A 75 12.23 -38.70 -13.65
N ARG A 76 13.13 -37.76 -13.97
CA ARG A 76 14.55 -38.04 -14.18
C ARG A 76 15.26 -38.32 -12.87
N TYR A 77 14.95 -37.56 -11.82
CA TYR A 77 15.46 -37.79 -10.47
C TYR A 77 15.10 -39.19 -9.95
N VAL A 78 13.83 -39.56 -10.02
CA VAL A 78 13.33 -40.88 -9.59
C VAL A 78 13.92 -42.02 -10.41
N ALA A 79 14.13 -41.82 -11.72
CA ALA A 79 14.76 -42.82 -12.57
C ALA A 79 16.23 -43.10 -12.20
N VAL A 80 16.93 -42.13 -11.61
CA VAL A 80 18.34 -42.24 -11.21
C VAL A 80 18.49 -42.74 -9.78
N HIS A 81 17.70 -42.22 -8.83
CA HIS A 81 17.88 -42.47 -7.39
C HIS A 81 16.86 -43.44 -6.79
N GLY A 82 15.80 -43.78 -7.53
CA GLY A 82 14.74 -44.69 -7.09
C GLY A 82 13.76 -44.06 -6.09
N TRP A 83 12.61 -44.71 -5.90
CA TRP A 83 11.59 -44.23 -4.95
C TRP A 83 11.96 -44.50 -3.48
N SER A 84 12.96 -45.36 -3.21
CA SER A 84 13.36 -45.74 -1.85
C SER A 84 13.94 -44.61 -1.01
N GLU A 85 14.34 -43.49 -1.63
CA GLU A 85 14.77 -42.29 -0.90
C GLU A 85 13.61 -41.52 -0.24
N PHE A 86 12.37 -41.81 -0.61
CA PHE A 86 11.18 -41.19 -0.02
C PHE A 86 10.60 -42.12 1.04
N GLU A 87 10.48 -41.65 2.28
CA GLU A 87 9.86 -42.45 3.36
C GLU A 87 8.32 -42.45 3.16
N PRO A 88 7.62 -43.60 3.24
CA PRO A 88 6.16 -43.66 3.09
C PRO A 88 5.49 -42.79 4.15
N VAL A 89 4.47 -42.00 3.76
CA VAL A 89 3.74 -41.18 4.73
C VAL A 89 2.76 -42.06 5.50
N VAL A 90 3.20 -42.55 6.66
CA VAL A 90 2.42 -43.51 7.48
C VAL A 90 1.45 -42.82 8.46
N THR A 91 1.52 -41.50 8.64
CA THR A 91 0.62 -40.76 9.52
C THR A 91 0.55 -39.30 9.08
N LEU A 92 -0.67 -38.80 8.85
CA LEU A 92 -0.89 -37.36 8.70
C LEU A 92 -0.65 -36.69 10.07
N PRO A 93 0.03 -35.53 10.14
CA PRO A 93 -0.12 -34.70 11.32
C PRO A 93 -1.62 -34.39 11.45
N ALA A 94 -2.21 -34.64 12.61
CA ALA A 94 -3.57 -34.20 12.87
C ALA A 94 -3.60 -32.69 12.62
N SER A 95 -4.16 -32.29 11.48
CA SER A 95 -4.53 -30.90 11.30
C SER A 95 -5.55 -30.65 12.39
N ALA A 96 -5.18 -29.90 13.42
CA ALA A 96 -6.21 -29.19 14.17
C ALA A 96 -7.06 -28.49 13.09
N PRO A 97 -8.39 -28.71 13.07
CA PRO A 97 -9.23 -28.00 12.11
C PRO A 97 -8.88 -26.51 12.20
N PRO A 98 -8.86 -25.78 11.07
CA PRO A 98 -8.65 -24.34 11.13
C PRO A 98 -9.59 -23.79 12.21
N PRO A 99 -9.13 -22.91 13.13
CA PRO A 99 -9.99 -22.43 14.21
C PRO A 99 -11.28 -21.94 13.58
N GLU A 100 -12.40 -22.54 14.02
CA GLU A 100 -13.70 -22.35 13.38
C GLU A 100 -13.97 -20.84 13.29
N GLN A 101 -14.18 -20.32 12.08
CA GLN A 101 -14.41 -18.89 11.93
C GLN A 101 -15.65 -18.51 12.77
N PRO A 102 -15.57 -17.48 13.63
CA PRO A 102 -16.68 -16.95 14.44
C PRO A 102 -18.02 -16.89 13.69
N ALA A 103 -17.97 -16.44 12.43
CA ALA A 103 -19.12 -16.37 11.54
C ALA A 103 -19.76 -17.73 11.22
N THR A 104 -18.96 -18.78 11.08
CA THR A 104 -19.42 -20.14 10.75
C THR A 104 -20.06 -20.83 11.96
N VAL A 105 -19.50 -20.65 13.16
CA VAL A 105 -20.07 -21.17 14.40
C VAL A 105 -21.43 -20.53 14.67
N LEU A 106 -21.51 -19.20 14.57
CA LEU A 106 -22.77 -18.50 14.78
C LEU A 106 -23.80 -18.80 13.69
N ALA A 107 -23.38 -18.97 12.43
CA ALA A 107 -24.25 -19.43 11.36
C ALA A 107 -24.85 -20.81 11.66
N ALA A 108 -24.04 -21.75 12.15
CA ALA A 108 -24.51 -23.08 12.53
C ALA A 108 -25.54 -23.00 13.66
N MET A 109 -25.30 -22.16 14.67
CA MET A 109 -26.22 -21.89 15.77
C MET A 109 -27.55 -21.27 15.31
N ILE A 110 -27.50 -20.27 14.42
CA ILE A 110 -28.68 -19.61 13.84
C ILE A 110 -29.50 -20.60 13.00
N LEU A 111 -28.84 -21.45 12.22
CA LEU A 111 -29.50 -22.44 11.36
C LEU A 111 -29.88 -23.76 12.06
N GLY A 112 -29.56 -23.90 13.35
CA GLY A 112 -29.83 -25.11 14.12
C GLY A 112 -29.18 -26.33 13.48
N THR A 113 -27.90 -26.23 13.15
CA THR A 113 -27.11 -27.25 12.48
C THR A 113 -25.69 -27.25 13.03
N SER A 114 -24.86 -28.22 12.60
CA SER A 114 -23.43 -28.23 12.92
C SER A 114 -22.60 -27.55 11.82
N VAL A 115 -21.37 -27.14 12.16
CA VAL A 115 -20.41 -26.57 11.20
C VAL A 115 -20.11 -27.56 10.07
N GLU A 116 -19.99 -28.86 10.38
CA GLU A 116 -19.77 -29.92 9.38
C GLU A 116 -20.98 -30.12 8.47
N ALA A 117 -22.19 -29.91 8.98
CA ALA A 117 -23.40 -29.97 8.17
C ALA A 117 -23.51 -28.78 7.21
N LEU A 118 -23.07 -27.58 7.60
CA LEU A 118 -22.93 -26.44 6.67
C LEU A 118 -21.91 -26.73 5.57
N ALA A 119 -20.74 -27.26 5.95
CA ALA A 119 -19.71 -27.64 5.01
C ALA A 119 -20.19 -28.71 4.01
N ARG A 120 -20.91 -29.74 4.48
CA ARG A 120 -21.53 -30.76 3.62
C ARG A 120 -22.58 -30.19 2.68
N ALA A 121 -23.35 -29.20 3.14
CA ALA A 121 -24.31 -28.48 2.32
C ALA A 121 -23.65 -27.47 1.34
N ARG A 122 -22.32 -27.36 1.36
CA ARG A 122 -21.53 -26.38 0.59
C ARG A 122 -22.02 -24.94 0.79
N LEU A 123 -22.43 -24.63 2.02
CA LEU A 123 -22.80 -23.29 2.46
C LEU A 123 -21.69 -22.73 3.33
N ARG A 124 -21.18 -21.56 2.96
CA ARG A 124 -20.10 -20.88 3.68
C ARG A 124 -20.60 -19.55 4.24
N ALA A 125 -20.36 -19.29 5.53
CA ALA A 125 -20.54 -17.94 6.08
C ALA A 125 -19.48 -17.01 5.49
N VAL A 126 -19.93 -15.98 4.76
CA VAL A 126 -19.06 -14.99 4.10
C VAL A 126 -18.84 -13.78 4.99
N SER A 127 -19.90 -13.30 5.62
CA SER A 127 -19.83 -12.16 6.53
C SER A 127 -20.83 -12.34 7.67
N LEU A 128 -20.47 -11.75 8.80
CA LEU A 128 -21.30 -11.64 9.97
C LEU A 128 -21.06 -10.27 10.58
N SER A 129 -22.10 -9.44 10.67
CA SER A 129 -22.03 -8.09 11.21
C SER A 129 -23.26 -7.77 12.04
N ARG A 130 -23.22 -6.64 12.74
CA ARG A 130 -24.35 -6.08 13.49
C ARG A 130 -24.59 -4.65 13.02
N ASN A 131 -25.83 -4.27 12.81
CA ASN A 131 -26.26 -2.90 12.55
C ASN A 131 -27.38 -2.52 13.54
N ASP A 132 -27.93 -1.31 13.39
CA ASP A 132 -28.99 -0.80 14.26
C ASP A 132 -30.28 -1.64 14.20
N ASP A 133 -30.48 -2.40 13.12
CA ASP A 133 -31.66 -3.22 12.89
C ASP A 133 -31.50 -4.68 13.35
N GLY A 134 -30.28 -5.14 13.64
CA GLY A 134 -30.01 -6.48 14.14
C GLY A 134 -28.70 -7.11 13.68
N LEU A 135 -28.65 -8.43 13.69
CA LEU A 135 -27.53 -9.23 13.20
C LEU A 135 -27.71 -9.55 11.72
N VAL A 136 -26.66 -9.33 10.93
CA VAL A 136 -26.61 -9.61 9.49
C VAL A 136 -25.65 -10.76 9.24
N LEU A 137 -26.16 -11.86 8.70
CA LEU A 137 -25.40 -13.04 8.33
C LEU A 137 -25.51 -13.27 6.83
N THR A 138 -24.40 -13.25 6.10
CA THR A 138 -24.37 -13.61 4.68
C THR A 138 -23.76 -15.00 4.50
N LEU A 139 -24.50 -15.87 3.82
CA LEU A 139 -24.08 -17.21 3.43
C LEU A 139 -23.90 -17.25 1.92
N ARG A 140 -22.90 -17.99 1.45
CA ARG A 140 -22.67 -18.25 0.03
C ARG A 140 -22.78 -19.73 -0.26
N ASP A 141 -23.48 -20.05 -1.33
CA ASP A 141 -23.57 -21.43 -1.82
C ASP A 141 -22.41 -21.80 -2.76
N ALA A 142 -22.37 -23.07 -3.18
CA ALA A 142 -21.36 -23.58 -4.12
C ALA A 142 -21.39 -22.92 -5.51
N ARG A 143 -22.48 -22.23 -5.87
CA ARG A 143 -22.65 -21.54 -7.15
C ARG A 143 -22.22 -20.06 -7.06
N GLY A 144 -21.78 -19.61 -5.89
CA GLY A 144 -21.37 -18.24 -5.64
C GLY A 144 -22.52 -17.28 -5.36
N SER A 145 -23.73 -17.79 -5.13
CA SER A 145 -24.90 -16.95 -4.81
C SER A 145 -24.90 -16.61 -3.32
N ASP A 146 -25.11 -15.32 -3.02
CA ASP A 146 -25.15 -14.79 -1.66
C ASP A 146 -26.59 -14.73 -1.11
N PHE A 147 -26.71 -15.16 0.14
CA PHE A 147 -27.94 -15.28 0.91
C PHE A 147 -27.75 -14.53 2.22
N THR A 148 -28.32 -13.33 2.33
CA THR A 148 -28.17 -12.47 3.51
C THR A 148 -29.40 -12.55 4.39
N LEU A 149 -29.22 -12.95 5.65
CA LEU A 149 -30.24 -13.00 6.69
C LEU A 149 -30.05 -11.82 7.64
N LEU A 150 -31.12 -11.08 7.90
CA LEU A 150 -31.18 -10.05 8.94
C LEU A 150 -32.06 -10.58 10.08
N LEU A 151 -31.49 -10.72 11.26
CA LEU A 151 -32.18 -11.15 12.47
C LEU A 151 -32.22 -9.98 13.45
N GLY A 152 -33.40 -9.40 13.67
CA GLY A 152 -33.62 -8.32 14.64
C GLY A 152 -34.52 -8.76 15.79
N PRO A 153 -34.60 -7.98 16.88
CA PRO A 153 -35.57 -8.21 17.95
C PRO A 153 -37.00 -8.16 17.39
N ARG A 154 -37.93 -8.89 18.03
CA ARG A 154 -39.34 -8.88 17.63
C ARG A 154 -39.92 -7.47 17.74
N ASP A 155 -40.34 -6.94 16.61
CA ASP A 155 -41.09 -5.69 16.52
C ASP A 155 -42.20 -5.85 15.47
N ASP A 156 -43.45 -5.93 15.92
CA ASP A 156 -44.61 -6.14 15.04
C ASP A 156 -44.86 -4.98 14.08
N ARG A 157 -44.28 -3.80 14.36
CA ARG A 157 -44.38 -2.62 13.49
C ARG A 157 -43.43 -2.68 12.30
N ARG A 158 -42.39 -3.53 12.36
CA ARG A 158 -41.39 -3.64 11.30
C ARG A 158 -41.72 -4.77 10.32
N PRO A 159 -41.48 -4.57 9.01
CA PRO A 159 -41.61 -5.63 8.03
C PRO A 159 -40.59 -6.74 8.30
N ALA A 160 -41.05 -7.99 8.25
CA ALA A 160 -40.22 -9.17 8.41
C ALA A 160 -40.71 -10.23 7.42
N TYR A 161 -39.78 -10.99 6.85
CA TYR A 161 -40.12 -12.08 5.94
C TYR A 161 -40.73 -13.27 6.69
N VAL A 162 -40.10 -13.67 7.81
CA VAL A 162 -40.72 -14.57 8.81
C VAL A 162 -40.47 -14.01 10.20
N ARG A 163 -41.34 -14.38 11.16
CA ARG A 163 -41.20 -13.98 12.55
C ARG A 163 -41.16 -15.20 13.47
N THR A 164 -40.31 -15.15 14.49
CA THR A 164 -40.32 -16.09 15.62
C THR A 164 -41.04 -15.45 16.81
N ARG A 165 -41.11 -16.11 17.97
CA ARG A 165 -41.67 -15.45 19.19
C ARG A 165 -40.85 -14.24 19.62
N THR A 166 -39.58 -14.20 19.25
CA THR A 166 -38.58 -13.28 19.81
C THR A 166 -37.83 -12.47 18.76
N LEU A 167 -37.95 -12.81 17.47
CA LEU A 167 -37.18 -12.20 16.38
C LEU A 167 -38.05 -11.85 15.16
N ASN A 168 -37.65 -10.78 14.49
CA ASN A 168 -37.96 -10.54 13.09
C ASN A 168 -36.83 -11.08 12.22
N VAL A 169 -37.15 -11.88 11.20
CA VAL A 169 -36.18 -12.43 10.25
C VAL A 169 -36.51 -11.94 8.85
N SER A 170 -35.58 -11.20 8.25
CA SER A 170 -35.64 -10.73 6.88
C SER A 170 -34.51 -11.35 6.05
N TYR A 171 -34.68 -11.38 4.74
CA TYR A 171 -33.73 -11.98 3.82
C TYR A 171 -33.52 -11.10 2.58
N SER A 172 -32.28 -11.10 2.07
CA SER A 172 -31.87 -10.46 0.82
C SER A 172 -30.97 -11.42 0.03
N GLY A 173 -31.29 -11.64 -1.24
CA GLY A 173 -30.52 -12.44 -2.18
C GLY A 173 -31.33 -12.80 -3.42
N GLY A 174 -30.68 -13.35 -4.45
CA GLY A 174 -31.30 -13.66 -5.75
C GLY A 174 -32.58 -14.50 -5.62
N LEU A 175 -33.54 -14.26 -6.54
CA LEU A 175 -34.90 -14.85 -6.63
C LEU A 175 -35.10 -16.13 -5.81
N LEU A 176 -36.17 -16.15 -4.99
CA LEU A 176 -36.63 -17.23 -4.09
C LEU A 176 -36.28 -18.65 -4.59
N SER A 177 -35.06 -19.10 -4.26
CA SER A 177 -34.65 -20.47 -4.51
C SER A 177 -35.17 -21.36 -3.39
N GLU A 178 -35.39 -22.63 -3.69
CA GLU A 178 -35.76 -23.65 -2.69
C GLU A 178 -34.80 -23.64 -1.47
N THR A 179 -33.53 -23.27 -1.71
CA THR A 179 -32.49 -23.09 -0.70
C THR A 179 -32.82 -21.97 0.30
N ALA A 180 -33.25 -20.79 -0.17
CA ALA A 180 -33.61 -19.68 0.71
C ALA A 180 -34.78 -20.05 1.63
N HIS A 181 -35.79 -20.74 1.09
CA HIS A 181 -36.95 -21.21 1.87
C HIS A 181 -36.55 -22.25 2.92
N LYS A 182 -35.68 -23.21 2.56
CA LYS A 182 -35.13 -24.19 3.50
C LYS A 182 -34.31 -23.54 4.61
N LEU A 183 -33.47 -22.55 4.28
CA LEU A 183 -32.68 -21.82 5.27
C LEU A 183 -33.56 -21.05 6.24
N LEU A 184 -34.55 -20.30 5.74
CA LEU A 184 -35.50 -19.56 6.57
C LEU A 184 -36.31 -20.49 7.48
N ALA A 185 -36.80 -21.63 6.96
CA ALA A 185 -37.49 -22.63 7.78
C ALA A 185 -36.61 -23.16 8.92
N ARG A 186 -35.31 -23.36 8.66
CA ARG A 186 -34.35 -23.77 9.70
C ARG A 186 -34.11 -22.67 10.73
N VAL A 187 -33.96 -21.41 10.32
CA VAL A 187 -33.84 -20.27 11.25
C VAL A 187 -35.06 -20.19 12.16
N VAL A 188 -36.26 -20.28 11.59
CA VAL A 188 -37.52 -20.20 12.33
C VAL A 188 -37.63 -21.33 13.35
N LYS A 189 -37.26 -22.55 12.95
CA LYS A 189 -37.24 -23.72 13.85
C LYS A 189 -36.20 -23.59 14.96
N SER A 190 -34.98 -23.18 14.61
CA SER A 190 -33.85 -23.06 15.55
C SER A 190 -34.02 -21.91 16.54
N CYS A 191 -34.54 -20.78 16.06
CA CYS A 191 -34.65 -19.55 16.84
C CYS A 191 -36.10 -19.25 17.28
N TRP A 192 -37.00 -20.26 17.28
CA TRP A 192 -38.43 -20.05 17.55
C TRP A 192 -38.71 -19.29 18.85
N GLN A 193 -37.96 -19.60 19.91
CA GLN A 193 -38.06 -18.95 21.24
C GLN A 193 -36.75 -18.29 21.69
N ARG A 194 -35.73 -18.24 20.82
CA ARG A 194 -34.40 -17.77 21.20
C ARG A 194 -34.38 -16.24 21.32
N PRO A 195 -34.03 -15.65 22.47
CA PRO A 195 -33.95 -14.19 22.62
C PRO A 195 -32.90 -13.58 21.70
N PHE A 196 -33.13 -12.36 21.21
CA PHE A 196 -32.13 -11.62 20.43
C PHE A 196 -30.83 -11.42 21.21
N ASP A 197 -30.91 -11.13 22.51
CA ASP A 197 -29.75 -10.91 23.38
C ASP A 197 -28.82 -12.12 23.47
N GLU A 198 -29.35 -13.34 23.32
CA GLU A 198 -28.53 -14.56 23.25
C GLU A 198 -27.70 -14.59 21.97
N LEU A 199 -28.31 -14.26 20.83
CA LEU A 199 -27.61 -14.16 19.55
C LEU A 199 -26.58 -13.03 19.55
N ALA A 200 -26.93 -11.88 20.15
CA ALA A 200 -26.04 -10.72 20.27
C ALA A 200 -24.82 -11.04 21.15
N ARG A 201 -25.01 -11.68 22.31
CA ARG A 201 -23.90 -12.12 23.16
C ARG A 201 -23.02 -13.16 22.48
N ALA A 202 -23.61 -14.11 21.77
CA ALA A 202 -22.84 -15.10 21.02
C ALA A 202 -22.03 -14.43 19.89
N PHE A 203 -22.58 -13.41 19.22
CA PHE A 203 -21.82 -12.58 18.26
C PHE A 203 -20.66 -11.84 18.92
N GLU A 204 -20.88 -11.19 20.06
CA GLU A 204 -19.85 -10.47 20.81
C GLU A 204 -18.73 -11.41 21.30
N GLN A 205 -19.09 -12.60 21.80
CA GLN A 205 -18.13 -13.64 22.20
C GLN A 205 -17.33 -14.19 21.01
N ALA A 206 -17.99 -14.35 19.86
CA ALA A 206 -17.34 -14.82 18.64
C ALA A 206 -16.38 -13.74 18.08
N GLN A 207 -16.69 -12.46 18.23
CA GLN A 207 -15.79 -11.32 17.94
C GLN A 207 -14.61 -11.25 18.94
N ALA A 208 -14.80 -11.68 20.18
CA ALA A 208 -13.82 -11.60 21.27
C ALA A 208 -12.81 -12.76 21.35
N SER A 209 -12.90 -13.78 20.46
CA SER A 209 -11.89 -14.83 20.37
C SER A 209 -10.49 -14.25 20.13
N PRO A 210 -9.42 -14.81 20.71
CA PRO A 210 -8.10 -14.20 20.67
C PRO A 210 -7.64 -14.06 19.23
N LYS A 211 -7.64 -12.80 18.74
CA LYS A 211 -7.00 -12.43 17.49
C LYS A 211 -5.57 -12.96 17.59
N ARG A 212 -5.16 -13.81 16.62
CA ARG A 212 -3.77 -14.25 16.44
C ARG A 212 -2.87 -13.05 16.74
N PRO A 213 -1.82 -13.16 17.57
CA PRO A 213 -0.96 -12.00 17.84
C PRO A 213 -0.53 -11.48 16.48
N ARG A 214 -0.99 -10.28 16.15
CA ARG A 214 -0.61 -9.65 14.90
C ARG A 214 0.91 -9.52 14.97
N PRO A 215 1.65 -9.82 13.89
CA PRO A 215 3.04 -9.41 13.84
C PRO A 215 3.10 -7.94 14.25
N LYS A 216 4.13 -7.52 14.99
CA LYS A 216 4.36 -6.09 15.24
C LYS A 216 4.28 -5.41 13.88
N MET A 217 3.24 -4.60 13.66
CA MET A 217 2.98 -4.04 12.34
C MET A 217 4.11 -3.06 12.02
N PRO A 218 4.83 -3.25 10.90
CA PRO A 218 5.66 -2.21 10.34
C PRO A 218 4.78 -0.99 9.99
N PHE A 219 5.41 0.17 9.74
CA PHE A 219 4.77 1.39 9.24
C PHE A 219 4.14 1.23 7.82
N GLU A 220 3.91 -0.02 7.37
CA GLU A 220 3.82 -0.43 5.98
C GLU A 220 2.38 -0.56 5.43
N GLU A 221 1.35 -0.44 6.27
CA GLU A 221 -0.07 -0.55 5.84
C GLU A 221 -0.69 0.84 5.69
N SER A 222 -1.07 1.20 4.45
CA SER A 222 -1.66 2.51 4.12
C SER A 222 -3.08 2.67 4.68
N PHE A 223 -3.31 3.79 5.36
CA PHE A 223 -4.64 4.29 5.70
C PHE A 223 -5.18 5.16 4.56
N GLY A 224 -6.49 5.25 4.47
CA GLY A 224 -7.19 6.15 3.56
C GLY A 224 -7.85 5.49 2.35
N ASP A 225 -8.73 6.25 1.73
CA ASP A 225 -9.54 5.79 0.60
C ASP A 225 -8.70 5.52 -0.65
N THR A 226 -9.16 4.53 -1.41
CA THR A 226 -8.65 4.32 -2.77
C THR A 226 -9.06 5.48 -3.68
N ALA A 227 -8.15 5.91 -4.53
CA ALA A 227 -8.38 6.99 -5.49
C ALA A 227 -8.21 6.50 -6.94
N CYS A 228 -8.37 7.42 -7.88
CA CYS A 228 -8.07 7.18 -9.29
C CYS A 228 -6.56 6.94 -9.47
N GLY A 229 -6.18 5.78 -10.01
CA GLY A 229 -4.79 5.45 -10.25
C GLY A 229 -4.07 6.44 -11.18
N MET A 230 -4.79 6.99 -12.15
CA MET A 230 -4.19 7.84 -13.19
C MET A 230 -3.87 9.21 -12.63
N MET A 231 -4.81 9.77 -11.85
CA MET A 231 -4.59 11.02 -11.12
C MET A 231 -3.40 10.89 -10.16
N GLY A 232 -3.38 9.81 -9.37
CA GLY A 232 -2.26 9.52 -8.48
C GLY A 232 -0.93 9.37 -9.22
N ALA A 233 -0.93 8.81 -10.44
CA ALA A 233 0.29 8.65 -11.22
C ALA A 233 0.79 9.99 -11.76
N VAL A 234 -0.10 10.87 -12.23
CA VAL A 234 0.26 12.24 -12.62
C VAL A 234 0.84 13.02 -11.45
N ASP A 235 0.24 12.91 -10.26
CA ASP A 235 0.74 13.55 -9.04
C ASP A 235 2.17 13.10 -8.69
N VAL A 236 2.50 11.80 -8.82
CA VAL A 236 3.88 11.29 -8.65
C VAL A 236 4.83 11.84 -9.72
N LEU A 237 4.38 11.87 -10.98
CA LEU A 237 5.18 12.32 -12.11
C LEU A 237 5.42 13.84 -12.10
N ASN A 238 4.55 14.61 -11.44
CA ASN A 238 4.73 16.05 -11.23
C ASN A 238 5.89 16.37 -10.27
N GLU A 239 6.31 15.42 -9.42
CA GLU A 239 7.48 15.58 -8.54
C GLU A 239 8.82 15.39 -9.26
N VAL A 240 8.79 14.70 -10.40
CA VAL A 240 9.95 14.59 -11.27
C VAL A 240 10.07 15.93 -12.00
N PRO A 241 11.21 16.64 -11.94
CA PRO A 241 11.41 17.84 -12.77
C PRO A 241 11.09 17.58 -14.24
N SER A 242 10.90 18.65 -15.02
CA SER A 242 10.47 18.68 -16.45
C SER A 242 11.28 17.84 -17.46
N ASP A 243 12.17 16.96 -16.99
CA ASP A 243 12.90 15.96 -17.75
C ASP A 243 11.99 14.92 -18.40
N ILE A 244 10.74 14.78 -17.94
CA ILE A 244 9.77 13.87 -18.52
C ILE A 244 8.58 14.60 -19.13
N MET A 245 8.09 14.06 -20.24
CA MET A 245 6.81 14.45 -20.84
C MET A 245 5.77 13.40 -20.47
N VAL A 246 4.63 13.81 -19.91
CA VAL A 246 3.55 12.89 -19.54
C VAL A 246 2.42 13.02 -20.55
N MET A 247 1.96 11.90 -21.10
CA MET A 247 0.84 11.83 -22.03
C MET A 247 -0.27 10.97 -21.42
N VAL A 248 -1.40 11.60 -21.09
CA VAL A 248 -2.61 10.93 -20.61
C VAL A 248 -3.44 10.47 -21.81
N HIS A 249 -3.54 9.17 -22.00
CA HIS A 249 -4.33 8.59 -23.09
C HIS A 249 -5.80 8.44 -22.69
N GLY A 250 -6.59 9.46 -23.01
CA GLY A 250 -8.00 9.54 -22.69
C GLY A 250 -8.65 10.80 -23.25
N ASP A 251 -9.88 11.05 -22.83
CA ASP A 251 -10.60 12.29 -23.10
C ASP A 251 -10.04 13.46 -22.26
N ARG A 252 -10.44 14.70 -22.58
CA ARG A 252 -9.96 15.90 -21.87
C ARG A 252 -10.30 15.90 -20.39
N GLY A 253 -11.38 15.26 -19.97
CA GLY A 253 -11.85 15.26 -18.57
C GLY A 253 -10.87 14.59 -17.61
N CYS A 254 -10.00 13.71 -18.12
CA CYS A 254 -8.96 13.06 -17.35
C CYS A 254 -7.75 13.97 -17.05
N MET A 255 -7.65 15.15 -17.68
CA MET A 255 -6.55 16.08 -17.39
C MET A 255 -6.73 16.72 -16.01
N PRO A 256 -5.80 16.54 -15.06
CA PRO A 256 -5.87 17.24 -13.80
C PRO A 256 -5.68 18.74 -14.01
N ALA A 257 -6.25 19.55 -13.11
CA ALA A 257 -5.94 20.97 -13.08
C ALA A 257 -4.43 21.17 -12.87
N PRO A 258 -3.79 22.13 -13.56
CA PRO A 258 -2.37 22.39 -13.36
C PRO A 258 -2.13 22.93 -11.95
N GLU A 259 -1.69 22.08 -11.04
CA GLU A 259 -1.31 22.46 -9.67
C GLU A 259 0.19 22.28 -9.48
N GLY A 260 0.94 23.39 -9.54
CA GLY A 260 2.29 23.54 -8.96
C GLY A 260 3.44 22.69 -9.52
N GLY A 261 3.18 21.68 -10.36
CA GLY A 261 4.21 20.78 -10.89
C GLY A 261 5.07 21.39 -12.00
N SER A 262 6.33 20.98 -12.07
CA SER A 262 7.25 21.36 -13.16
C SER A 262 7.06 20.52 -14.43
N THR A 263 6.27 19.44 -14.37
CA THR A 263 6.09 18.49 -15.47
C THR A 263 5.00 18.96 -16.43
N THR A 264 5.28 18.90 -17.73
CA THR A 264 4.26 19.20 -18.74
C THR A 264 3.44 17.94 -19.01
N VAL A 265 2.14 18.02 -18.72
CA VAL A 265 1.17 16.95 -18.94
C VAL A 265 0.35 17.27 -20.19
N PHE A 266 0.28 16.31 -21.11
CA PHE A 266 -0.50 16.35 -22.34
C PHE A 266 -1.62 15.33 -22.27
N SER A 267 -2.63 15.49 -23.13
CA SER A 267 -3.67 14.50 -23.36
C SER A 267 -3.72 14.13 -24.84
N SER A 268 -4.06 12.88 -25.13
CA SER A 268 -4.42 12.47 -26.49
C SER A 268 -5.73 13.09 -26.98
N ASP A 269 -6.55 13.62 -26.07
CA ASP A 269 -7.85 14.23 -26.35
C ASP A 269 -8.72 13.31 -27.22
N MET A 270 -8.95 12.08 -26.73
CA MET A 270 -9.72 11.06 -27.45
C MET A 270 -11.14 11.55 -27.71
N GLN A 271 -11.58 11.42 -28.95
CA GLN A 271 -12.94 11.71 -29.40
C GLN A 271 -13.74 10.42 -29.58
N GLU A 272 -15.04 10.55 -29.83
CA GLU A 272 -15.95 9.42 -30.02
C GLU A 272 -15.48 8.45 -31.12
N LEU A 273 -14.93 8.96 -32.22
CA LEU A 273 -14.40 8.11 -33.28
C LEU A 273 -13.23 7.25 -32.79
N ASP A 274 -12.30 7.82 -32.02
CA ASP A 274 -11.15 7.09 -31.45
C ASP A 274 -11.63 5.98 -30.49
N VAL A 275 -12.73 6.20 -29.76
CA VAL A 275 -13.34 5.18 -28.89
C VAL A 275 -13.92 4.03 -29.71
N VAL A 276 -14.53 4.31 -30.86
CA VAL A 276 -15.16 3.30 -31.71
C VAL A 276 -14.12 2.52 -32.53
N SER A 277 -13.08 3.20 -33.03
CA SER A 277 -12.09 2.63 -33.94
C SER A 277 -10.77 2.17 -33.29
N GLY A 278 -10.57 2.45 -32.00
CA GLY A 278 -9.29 2.27 -31.31
C GLY A 278 -8.51 3.58 -31.21
N GLY A 279 -7.87 3.79 -30.04
CA GLY A 279 -7.20 5.02 -29.67
C GLY A 279 -5.71 5.09 -30.02
N GLU A 280 -5.10 3.98 -30.46
CA GLU A 280 -3.64 3.88 -30.57
C GLU A 280 -3.03 4.84 -31.60
N ALA A 281 -3.70 5.01 -32.74
CA ALA A 281 -3.28 5.95 -33.78
C ALA A 281 -3.35 7.40 -33.28
N ARG A 282 -4.39 7.73 -32.50
CA ARG A 282 -4.55 9.04 -31.88
C ARG A 282 -3.48 9.30 -30.83
N LEU A 283 -3.16 8.31 -30.00
CA LEU A 283 -2.09 8.41 -29.01
C LEU A 283 -0.73 8.67 -29.67
N LEU A 284 -0.38 7.90 -30.70
CA LEU A 284 0.88 8.09 -31.41
C LEU A 284 0.96 9.49 -32.03
N GLN A 285 -0.12 9.96 -32.65
CA GLN A 285 -0.17 11.31 -33.20
C GLN A 285 -0.04 12.38 -32.12
N ALA A 286 -0.72 12.22 -30.98
CA ALA A 286 -0.61 13.15 -29.86
C ALA A 286 0.82 13.23 -29.30
N VAL A 287 1.53 12.10 -29.24
CA VAL A 287 2.95 12.06 -28.83
C VAL A 287 3.81 12.85 -29.82
N ARG A 288 3.62 12.66 -31.13
CA ARG A 288 4.32 13.43 -32.18
C ARG A 288 4.08 14.92 -32.04
N ASP A 289 2.81 15.32 -31.90
CA ASP A 289 2.41 16.71 -31.79
C ASP A 289 2.99 17.36 -30.51
N ALA A 290 2.89 16.66 -29.38
CA ALA A 290 3.46 17.13 -28.12
C ALA A 290 4.99 17.29 -28.18
N LEU A 291 5.70 16.34 -28.80
CA LEU A 291 7.14 16.44 -29.02
C LEU A 291 7.50 17.59 -29.98
N ALA A 292 6.70 17.84 -31.02
CA ALA A 292 6.91 18.95 -31.95
C ALA A 292 6.65 20.32 -31.32
N LEU A 293 5.69 20.41 -30.39
CA LEU A 293 5.39 21.63 -29.63
C LEU A 293 6.38 21.90 -28.49
N SER A 294 7.12 20.88 -28.06
CA SER A 294 8.04 20.98 -26.93
C SER A 294 9.28 21.81 -27.30
N GLN A 295 9.54 22.88 -26.52
CA GLN A 295 10.71 23.74 -26.71
C GLN A 295 12.04 23.03 -26.43
N ARG A 296 12.00 21.94 -25.65
CA ARG A 296 13.15 21.11 -25.28
C ARG A 296 12.78 19.65 -25.46
N ARG A 297 13.74 18.85 -25.95
CA ARG A 297 13.57 17.39 -26.05
C ARG A 297 13.53 16.79 -24.63
N PRO A 298 12.47 16.06 -24.27
CA PRO A 298 12.40 15.42 -22.95
C PRO A 298 13.41 14.27 -22.84
N ALA A 299 13.84 13.96 -21.62
CA ALA A 299 14.67 12.79 -21.33
C ALA A 299 13.90 11.47 -21.47
N ALA A 300 12.57 11.51 -21.29
CA ALA A 300 11.67 10.40 -21.55
C ALA A 300 10.22 10.86 -21.78
N VAL A 301 9.42 10.03 -22.43
CA VAL A 301 7.97 10.17 -22.50
C VAL A 301 7.32 9.09 -21.63
N VAL A 302 6.30 9.45 -20.86
CA VAL A 302 5.50 8.52 -20.06
C VAL A 302 4.07 8.53 -20.59
N LEU A 303 3.58 7.36 -21.02
CA LEU A 303 2.21 7.17 -21.48
C LEU A 303 1.37 6.59 -20.34
N LEU A 304 0.26 7.25 -20.00
CA LEU A 304 -0.66 6.80 -18.96
C LEU A 304 -1.98 6.35 -19.60
N ALA A 305 -2.40 5.13 -19.31
CA ALA A 305 -3.75 4.68 -19.65
C ALA A 305 -4.81 5.34 -18.75
N THR A 306 -5.99 5.60 -19.32
CA THR A 306 -7.19 5.98 -18.56
C THR A 306 -8.18 4.82 -18.48
N CYS A 307 -9.32 5.03 -17.84
CA CYS A 307 -10.40 4.03 -17.82
C CYS A 307 -10.88 3.69 -19.24
N LEU A 308 -10.96 4.70 -20.11
CA LEU A 308 -11.52 4.56 -21.45
C LEU A 308 -10.61 3.74 -22.36
N SER A 309 -9.32 4.11 -22.45
CA SER A 309 -8.33 3.38 -23.28
C SER A 309 -8.18 1.92 -22.85
N GLU A 310 -8.26 1.66 -21.54
CA GLU A 310 -8.21 0.29 -20.99
C GLU A 310 -9.45 -0.53 -21.32
N MET A 311 -10.64 0.10 -21.29
CA MET A 311 -11.91 -0.58 -21.60
C MET A 311 -12.03 -0.98 -23.06
N ILE A 312 -11.53 -0.14 -23.98
CA ILE A 312 -11.56 -0.45 -25.42
C ILE A 312 -10.40 -1.36 -25.85
N GLY A 313 -9.44 -1.60 -24.96
CA GLY A 313 -8.37 -2.57 -25.16
C GLY A 313 -7.15 -2.03 -25.89
N ASP A 314 -6.91 -0.72 -25.85
CA ASP A 314 -5.75 -0.10 -26.51
C ASP A 314 -4.44 -0.69 -25.98
N ASP A 315 -3.51 -0.98 -26.89
CA ASP A 315 -2.15 -1.45 -26.58
C ASP A 315 -1.18 -0.25 -26.49
N ILE A 316 -1.15 0.39 -25.32
CA ILE A 316 -0.28 1.54 -25.09
C ILE A 316 1.21 1.16 -25.05
N GLU A 317 1.53 -0.10 -24.76
CA GLU A 317 2.89 -0.63 -24.79
C GLU A 317 3.41 -0.72 -26.23
N GLU A 318 2.58 -1.17 -27.18
CA GLU A 318 2.93 -1.15 -28.61
C GLU A 318 3.16 0.29 -29.09
N VAL A 319 2.28 1.22 -28.71
CA VAL A 319 2.45 2.65 -29.06
C VAL A 319 3.73 3.21 -28.47
N ALA A 320 4.07 2.87 -27.22
CA ALA A 320 5.33 3.27 -26.60
C ALA A 320 6.54 2.77 -27.41
N ALA A 321 6.55 1.51 -27.80
CA ALA A 321 7.63 0.94 -28.61
C ALA A 321 7.77 1.63 -29.98
N ARG A 322 6.65 1.94 -30.64
CA ARG A 322 6.62 2.66 -31.92
C ARG A 322 7.14 4.09 -31.77
N ALA A 323 6.69 4.82 -30.75
CA ALA A 323 7.14 6.18 -30.48
C ALA A 323 8.64 6.23 -30.10
N GLU A 324 9.12 5.25 -29.33
CA GLU A 324 10.55 5.11 -29.00
C GLU A 324 11.38 4.88 -30.26
N ALA A 325 10.94 4.00 -31.17
CA ALA A 325 11.61 3.76 -32.44
C ALA A 325 11.59 4.98 -33.37
N GLU A 326 10.48 5.73 -33.42
CA GLU A 326 10.32 6.91 -34.28
C GLU A 326 11.18 8.10 -33.81
N HIS A 327 11.24 8.34 -32.51
CA HIS A 327 11.86 9.54 -31.94
C HIS A 327 13.21 9.29 -31.26
N GLY A 328 13.65 8.04 -31.15
CA GLY A 328 14.93 7.65 -30.55
C GLY A 328 15.10 8.14 -29.11
N LEU A 329 14.01 8.15 -28.33
CA LEU A 329 13.99 8.56 -26.92
C LEU A 329 13.17 7.56 -26.08
N PRO A 330 13.52 7.34 -24.80
CA PRO A 330 12.82 6.39 -23.94
C PRO A 330 11.32 6.68 -23.79
N VAL A 331 10.47 5.69 -24.05
CA VAL A 331 9.01 5.80 -23.82
C VAL A 331 8.56 4.72 -22.84
N VAL A 332 7.90 5.13 -21.75
CA VAL A 332 7.44 4.24 -20.67
C VAL A 332 5.92 4.24 -20.63
N ALA A 333 5.30 3.08 -20.87
CA ALA A 333 3.87 2.89 -20.69
C ALA A 333 3.56 2.48 -19.24
N ILE A 334 2.57 3.11 -18.61
CA ILE A 334 2.09 2.80 -17.26
C ILE A 334 0.57 2.66 -17.28
N ARG A 335 0.09 1.46 -16.96
CA ARG A 335 -1.34 1.17 -16.80
C ARG A 335 -1.78 1.44 -15.35
N SER A 336 -2.04 2.70 -15.04
CA SER A 336 -2.52 3.15 -13.73
C SER A 336 -3.95 3.67 -13.86
N THR A 337 -4.92 2.84 -14.23
CA THR A 337 -6.27 3.32 -14.58
C THR A 337 -7.16 3.54 -13.35
N GLY A 338 -8.28 4.23 -13.52
CA GLY A 338 -9.29 4.42 -12.48
C GLY A 338 -10.33 3.28 -12.37
N LEU A 339 -10.30 2.27 -13.25
CA LEU A 339 -11.26 1.16 -13.24
C LEU A 339 -11.17 0.33 -11.97
N LYS A 340 -9.94 0.16 -11.47
CA LYS A 340 -9.67 -0.42 -10.17
C LYS A 340 -9.15 0.68 -9.24
N PRO A 341 -9.96 1.12 -8.26
CA PRO A 341 -9.50 2.06 -7.25
C PRO A 341 -8.22 1.52 -6.59
N SER A 342 -7.20 2.37 -6.52
CA SER A 342 -5.88 2.00 -6.01
C SER A 342 -5.50 2.90 -4.85
N ARG A 343 -4.71 2.39 -3.91
CA ARG A 343 -4.19 3.25 -2.85
C ARG A 343 -3.06 4.12 -3.39
N PRO A 344 -2.91 5.37 -2.92
CA PRO A 344 -1.83 6.26 -3.34
C PRO A 344 -0.43 5.62 -3.29
N VAL A 345 -0.13 4.88 -2.22
CA VAL A 345 1.15 4.17 -2.06
C VAL A 345 1.37 3.09 -3.14
N GLU A 346 0.30 2.43 -3.59
CA GLU A 346 0.38 1.40 -4.62
C GLU A 346 0.70 2.03 -5.98
N VAL A 347 0.12 3.20 -6.25
CA VAL A 347 0.38 3.98 -7.46
C VAL A 347 1.81 4.53 -7.46
N ALA A 348 2.28 5.11 -6.35
CA ALA A 348 3.65 5.57 -6.20
C ALA A 348 4.67 4.43 -6.45
N ARG A 349 4.43 3.26 -5.85
CA ARG A 349 5.25 2.06 -6.06
C ARG A 349 5.26 1.62 -7.53
N GLN A 350 4.11 1.66 -8.20
CA GLN A 350 4.02 1.31 -9.63
C GLN A 350 4.83 2.29 -10.50
N VAL A 351 4.64 3.60 -10.29
CA VAL A 351 5.29 4.64 -11.09
C VAL A 351 6.79 4.65 -10.87
N HIS A 352 7.24 4.72 -9.61
CA HIS A 352 8.66 4.69 -9.28
C HIS A 352 9.31 3.38 -9.74
N GLY A 353 8.62 2.24 -9.61
CA GLY A 353 9.08 0.94 -10.10
C GLY A 353 9.24 0.91 -11.63
N ALA A 354 8.28 1.44 -12.40
CA ALA A 354 8.34 1.47 -13.85
C ALA A 354 9.53 2.32 -14.35
N LEU A 355 9.73 3.50 -13.75
CA LEU A 355 10.86 4.37 -14.07
C LEU A 355 12.19 3.74 -13.65
N ALA A 356 12.25 3.15 -12.46
CA ALA A 356 13.43 2.42 -11.98
C ALA A 356 13.79 1.25 -12.91
N ALA A 357 12.80 0.45 -13.34
CA ALA A 357 13.02 -0.65 -14.27
C ALA A 357 13.59 -0.18 -15.62
N ARG A 358 13.18 1.00 -16.09
CA ARG A 358 13.62 1.57 -17.36
C ARG A 358 15.01 2.22 -17.30
N PHE A 359 15.34 2.88 -16.19
CA PHE A 359 16.48 3.80 -16.11
C PHE A 359 17.59 3.38 -15.16
N LEU A 360 17.34 2.47 -14.21
CA LEU A 360 18.38 1.98 -13.32
C LEU A 360 19.19 0.84 -13.96
N GLU A 361 20.48 1.09 -14.06
CA GLU A 361 21.49 0.17 -14.56
C GLU A 361 22.64 0.08 -13.56
N SER A 362 23.37 -1.04 -13.57
CA SER A 362 24.54 -1.20 -12.70
C SER A 362 25.62 -0.20 -13.11
N ARG A 363 26.21 0.47 -12.11
CA ARG A 363 27.29 1.46 -12.30
C ARG A 363 28.39 1.22 -11.27
N PRO A 364 29.65 1.59 -11.58
CA PRO A 364 30.72 1.55 -10.59
C PRO A 364 30.36 2.40 -9.37
N LYS A 365 30.57 1.85 -8.17
CA LYS A 365 30.29 2.56 -6.93
C LYS A 365 31.21 3.76 -6.78
N ASP A 366 30.64 4.87 -6.36
CA ASP A 366 31.33 6.08 -5.92
C ASP A 366 31.18 6.24 -4.39
N GLY A 367 31.79 7.28 -3.83
CA GLY A 367 31.77 7.58 -2.40
C GLY A 367 30.60 8.46 -1.96
N THR A 368 29.52 8.55 -2.73
CA THR A 368 28.43 9.52 -2.47
C THR A 368 27.26 8.93 -1.69
N LEU A 369 26.46 9.83 -1.09
CA LEU A 369 25.14 9.55 -0.52
C LEU A 369 24.06 9.80 -1.57
N GLY A 370 23.22 8.82 -1.86
CA GLY A 370 22.00 8.97 -2.65
C GLY A 370 20.75 9.07 -1.78
N LEU A 371 19.72 9.74 -2.30
CA LEU A 371 18.44 9.96 -1.61
C LEU A 371 17.26 9.52 -2.47
N VAL A 372 16.35 8.75 -1.88
CA VAL A 372 15.08 8.35 -2.50
C VAL A 372 13.95 8.83 -1.60
N GLY A 373 13.03 9.61 -2.15
CA GLY A 373 11.76 9.90 -1.50
C GLY A 373 11.82 10.88 -0.33
N TYR A 374 12.95 11.56 -0.09
CA TYR A 374 12.99 12.61 0.92
C TYR A 374 12.25 13.85 0.43
N PRO A 375 11.36 14.41 1.25
CA PRO A 375 10.66 15.62 0.87
C PRO A 375 11.62 16.80 0.76
N ASP A 376 11.32 17.70 -0.17
CA ASP A 376 11.96 19.00 -0.29
C ASP A 376 10.92 19.98 -0.84
N ASP A 377 11.19 21.27 -0.72
CA ASP A 377 10.39 22.28 -1.38
C ASP A 377 10.77 22.42 -2.87
N ASP A 378 9.95 23.18 -3.60
CA ASP A 378 10.19 23.47 -5.02
C ASP A 378 11.53 24.20 -5.26
N THR A 379 12.12 24.80 -4.22
CA THR A 379 13.40 25.51 -4.33
C THR A 379 14.62 24.63 -4.04
N GLY A 380 14.44 23.39 -3.60
CA GLY A 380 15.53 22.46 -3.30
C GLY A 380 16.33 22.83 -2.04
N ARG A 381 15.75 23.60 -1.12
CA ARG A 381 16.50 24.16 0.03
C ARG A 381 17.04 23.10 0.96
N PHE A 382 16.30 22.01 1.20
CA PHE A 382 16.76 20.95 2.07
C PHE A 382 17.95 20.20 1.45
N HIS A 383 17.88 19.85 0.16
CA HIS A 383 19.00 19.19 -0.50
C HIS A 383 20.26 20.07 -0.54
N GLU A 384 20.11 21.39 -0.71
CA GLU A 384 21.24 22.32 -0.67
C GLU A 384 21.83 22.45 0.75
N GLU A 385 20.98 22.57 1.77
CA GLU A 385 21.42 22.56 3.18
C GLU A 385 22.21 21.28 3.50
N LEU A 386 21.69 20.14 3.08
CA LEU A 386 22.34 18.85 3.27
C LEU A 386 23.66 18.76 2.51
N ARG A 387 23.70 19.19 1.24
CA ARG A 387 24.94 19.22 0.44
C ARG A 387 26.05 20.00 1.15
N LEU A 388 25.74 21.19 1.67
CA LEU A 388 26.72 22.01 2.40
C LEU A 388 27.22 21.35 3.69
N LEU A 389 26.37 20.60 4.40
CA LEU A 389 26.78 19.83 5.58
C LEU A 389 27.68 18.65 5.21
N LEU A 390 27.31 17.91 4.16
CA LEU A 390 28.06 16.75 3.68
C LEU A 390 29.43 17.16 3.11
N ASP A 391 29.51 18.28 2.38
CA ASP A 391 30.76 18.79 1.81
C ASP A 391 31.80 19.08 2.91
N ARG A 392 31.38 19.62 4.06
CA ARG A 392 32.27 19.84 5.24
C ARG A 392 32.82 18.55 5.81
N ALA A 393 32.10 17.45 5.66
CA ALA A 393 32.51 16.11 6.07
C ALA A 393 33.20 15.30 4.95
N ASN A 394 33.46 15.93 3.79
CA ASN A 394 33.99 15.30 2.58
C ASN A 394 33.14 14.11 2.09
N ILE A 395 31.81 14.25 2.15
CA ILE A 395 30.84 13.33 1.56
C ILE A 395 30.14 14.06 0.41
N GLY A 396 30.11 13.47 -0.78
CA GLY A 396 29.35 14.02 -1.89
C GLY A 396 27.88 13.62 -1.83
N LEU A 397 26.97 14.51 -2.23
CA LEU A 397 25.58 14.17 -2.54
C LEU A 397 25.49 13.66 -3.98
N GLY A 398 25.04 12.42 -4.14
CA GLY A 398 24.96 11.67 -5.40
C GLY A 398 23.62 11.87 -6.12
N GLY A 399 22.97 10.75 -6.44
CA GLY A 399 21.63 10.76 -7.04
C GLY A 399 20.53 11.14 -6.04
N VAL A 400 19.58 11.95 -6.46
CA VAL A 400 18.39 12.32 -5.68
C VAL A 400 17.15 12.00 -6.51
N TRP A 401 16.18 11.31 -5.92
CA TRP A 401 14.93 10.93 -6.57
C TRP A 401 13.72 11.29 -5.71
N PRO A 402 12.63 11.86 -6.28
CA PRO A 402 12.41 12.20 -7.70
C PRO A 402 13.04 13.52 -8.17
N ARG A 403 13.47 14.38 -7.23
CA ARG A 403 13.86 15.77 -7.53
C ARG A 403 15.09 15.93 -8.42
N GLY A 404 15.99 14.95 -8.49
CA GLY A 404 17.13 14.99 -9.40
C GLY A 404 16.79 14.59 -10.84
N GLY A 405 15.52 14.32 -11.14
CA GLY A 405 15.07 13.91 -12.47
C GLY A 405 15.59 12.52 -12.86
N ILE A 406 15.56 12.24 -14.16
CA ILE A 406 16.00 10.92 -14.68
C ILE A 406 17.51 10.72 -14.46
N GLU A 407 18.31 11.79 -14.50
CA GLU A 407 19.74 11.67 -14.18
C GLU A 407 19.98 11.41 -12.69
N GLY A 408 19.21 12.07 -11.82
CA GLY A 408 19.22 11.78 -10.38
C GLY A 408 18.91 10.31 -10.08
N LEU A 409 17.89 9.75 -10.74
CA LEU A 409 17.56 8.32 -10.66
C LEU A 409 18.75 7.45 -11.06
N ARG A 410 19.33 7.70 -12.24
CA ARG A 410 20.48 6.94 -12.77
C ARG A 410 21.70 6.97 -11.86
N ARG A 411 21.94 8.09 -11.17
CA ARG A 411 23.08 8.24 -10.26
C ARG A 411 22.90 7.49 -8.94
N LEU A 412 21.69 7.07 -8.58
CA LEU A 412 21.46 6.28 -7.36
C LEU A 412 22.21 4.94 -7.38
N SER A 413 22.34 4.29 -8.53
CA SER A 413 23.00 2.98 -8.61
C SER A 413 24.51 3.04 -8.40
N ALA A 414 25.12 4.22 -8.57
CA ALA A 414 26.53 4.46 -8.31
C ALA A 414 26.79 4.83 -6.84
N ALA A 415 25.80 5.24 -6.06
CA ALA A 415 26.04 5.71 -4.69
C ALA A 415 26.62 4.60 -3.78
N ARG A 416 27.41 5.00 -2.77
CA ARG A 416 27.85 4.08 -1.71
C ARG A 416 26.66 3.63 -0.87
N VAL A 417 25.84 4.59 -0.47
CA VAL A 417 24.66 4.44 0.37
C VAL A 417 23.51 5.15 -0.30
N VAL A 418 22.33 4.53 -0.34
CA VAL A 418 21.09 5.22 -0.67
C VAL A 418 20.21 5.20 0.55
N MET A 419 19.79 6.37 1.01
CA MET A 419 18.81 6.48 2.09
C MET A 419 17.41 6.68 1.51
N ALA A 420 16.41 6.09 2.16
CA ALA A 420 15.00 6.34 1.89
C ALA A 420 14.23 6.51 3.21
N PRO A 421 13.18 7.34 3.27
CA PRO A 421 12.41 7.54 4.50
C PRO A 421 11.55 6.35 4.87
N GLU A 422 11.14 5.57 3.88
CA GLU A 422 10.28 4.39 4.03
C GLU A 422 10.42 3.48 2.79
N ARG A 423 9.87 2.26 2.86
CA ARG A 423 10.06 1.24 1.82
C ARG A 423 8.84 1.02 0.92
N VAL A 424 7.62 1.24 1.39
CA VAL A 424 6.38 0.85 0.72
C VAL A 424 6.16 1.57 -0.60
N ALA A 425 6.21 2.90 -0.62
CA ALA A 425 5.99 3.68 -1.86
C ALA A 425 7.14 3.49 -2.86
N TYR A 426 8.31 3.07 -2.38
CA TYR A 426 9.53 2.91 -3.19
C TYR A 426 9.93 1.45 -3.38
N ALA A 427 9.11 0.48 -2.99
CA ALA A 427 9.54 -0.91 -2.83
C ALA A 427 10.16 -1.46 -4.11
N SER A 428 9.49 -1.32 -5.25
CA SER A 428 9.98 -1.80 -6.54
C SER A 428 11.25 -1.08 -7.03
N LEU A 429 11.43 0.20 -6.67
CA LEU A 429 12.66 0.94 -6.96
C LEU A 429 13.80 0.44 -6.06
N ILE A 430 13.55 0.28 -4.77
CA ILE A 430 14.53 -0.19 -3.79
C ILE A 430 14.97 -1.62 -4.11
N GLU A 431 14.03 -2.53 -4.40
CA GLU A 431 14.31 -3.91 -4.82
C GLU A 431 15.21 -3.92 -6.07
N LYS A 432 14.94 -3.02 -7.03
CA LYS A 432 15.80 -2.86 -8.20
C LYS A 432 17.21 -2.39 -7.81
N LEU A 433 17.36 -1.38 -6.95
CA LEU A 433 18.67 -0.93 -6.48
C LEU A 433 19.45 -2.04 -5.76
N GLU A 434 18.79 -2.78 -4.86
CA GLU A 434 19.36 -3.90 -4.11
C GLU A 434 19.80 -5.04 -5.05
N SER A 435 19.08 -5.28 -6.15
CA SER A 435 19.43 -6.31 -7.15
C SER A 435 20.69 -6.00 -7.97
N LEU A 436 21.11 -4.74 -8.09
CA LEU A 436 22.19 -4.31 -8.99
C LEU A 436 23.60 -4.57 -8.44
N GLN A 437 23.75 -5.28 -7.32
CA GLN A 437 24.95 -5.25 -6.47
C GLN A 437 25.40 -3.80 -6.14
N GLY A 438 24.41 -2.88 -6.12
CA GLY A 438 24.57 -1.43 -6.08
C GLY A 438 24.70 -0.89 -4.64
N PRO A 439 24.01 0.19 -4.28
CA PRO A 439 24.18 0.87 -2.98
C PRO A 439 23.73 0.04 -1.79
N ASP A 440 24.29 0.31 -0.61
CA ASP A 440 23.69 -0.09 0.67
C ASP A 440 22.42 0.76 0.89
N VAL A 441 21.24 0.15 0.84
CA VAL A 441 19.97 0.87 0.99
C VAL A 441 19.54 0.89 2.45
N VAL A 442 19.36 2.09 2.99
CA VAL A 442 19.04 2.32 4.40
C VAL A 442 17.70 3.04 4.54
N ILE A 443 16.83 2.51 5.39
CA ILE A 443 15.57 3.17 5.74
C ILE A 443 15.81 4.07 6.96
N ALA A 444 15.73 5.38 6.76
CA ALA A 444 15.96 6.38 7.79
C ALA A 444 14.90 7.48 7.69
N ARG A 445 14.17 7.75 8.77
CA ARG A 445 13.01 8.66 8.75
C ARG A 445 13.36 10.04 8.19
N ALA A 446 12.35 10.69 7.60
CA ALA A 446 12.48 12.05 7.11
C ALA A 446 12.96 13.01 8.23
N PRO A 447 13.91 13.92 7.94
CA PRO A 447 14.57 14.74 8.96
C PRO A 447 13.74 15.98 9.36
N PHE A 448 12.55 15.75 9.91
CA PHE A 448 11.73 16.80 10.51
C PHE A 448 12.17 17.09 11.95
N GLY A 449 12.26 18.38 12.28
CA GLY A 449 12.68 18.83 13.60
C GLY A 449 14.13 18.54 13.92
N LEU A 450 14.54 18.88 15.14
CA LEU A 450 15.92 18.69 15.58
C LEU A 450 16.21 17.20 15.78
N ALA A 451 15.38 16.48 16.53
CA ALA A 451 15.58 15.06 16.80
C ALA A 451 15.61 14.22 15.51
N GLY A 452 14.71 14.50 14.54
CA GLY A 452 14.69 13.82 13.26
C GLY A 452 15.94 14.09 12.43
N MET A 453 16.37 15.35 12.35
CA MET A 453 17.60 15.72 11.65
C MET A 453 18.85 15.09 12.27
N LEU A 454 18.98 15.08 13.60
CA LEU A 454 20.10 14.44 14.28
C LEU A 454 20.13 12.92 14.08
N ALA A 455 18.97 12.26 14.07
CA ALA A 455 18.88 10.83 13.78
C ALA A 455 19.32 10.52 12.34
N PHE A 456 18.90 11.34 11.38
CA PHE A 456 19.30 11.24 9.98
C PHE A 456 20.82 11.42 9.80
N LEU A 457 21.39 12.49 10.35
CA LEU A 457 22.83 12.76 10.26
C LEU A 457 23.69 11.70 10.95
N ARG A 458 23.21 11.14 12.08
CA ARG A 458 23.89 10.02 12.76
C ARG A 458 23.94 8.77 11.88
N GLU A 459 22.89 8.48 11.12
CA GLU A 459 22.91 7.37 10.18
C GLU A 459 23.92 7.62 9.05
N VAL A 460 24.01 8.85 8.53
CA VAL A 460 25.06 9.22 7.56
C VAL A 460 26.46 9.01 8.16
N GLU A 461 26.71 9.55 9.35
CA GLU A 461 28.00 9.43 10.04
C GLU A 461 28.41 7.97 10.25
N ASN A 462 27.48 7.11 10.71
CA ASN A 462 27.72 5.68 10.89
C ASN A 462 28.10 4.96 9.60
N ARG A 463 27.50 5.34 8.46
CA ARG A 463 27.71 4.65 7.18
C ARG A 463 28.95 5.11 6.43
N PHE A 464 29.34 6.36 6.63
CA PHE A 464 30.49 6.97 5.95
C PHE A 464 31.74 7.04 6.82
N ASP A 465 31.61 6.89 8.15
CA ASP A 465 32.69 7.07 9.13
C ASP A 465 33.33 8.46 9.03
N ARG A 466 32.47 9.49 9.04
CA ARG A 466 32.84 10.90 8.88
C ARG A 466 32.06 11.79 9.85
N PRO A 467 32.68 12.85 10.41
CA PRO A 467 32.08 13.65 11.48
C PRO A 467 31.05 14.68 10.96
N VAL A 468 29.94 14.21 10.40
CA VAL A 468 28.87 15.07 9.86
C VAL A 468 28.14 15.80 10.99
N MET A 469 27.96 15.17 12.14
CA MET A 469 27.31 15.76 13.31
C MET A 469 28.06 16.99 13.82
N ALA A 470 29.39 16.93 13.87
CA ALA A 470 30.22 18.06 14.29
C ALA A 470 30.07 19.27 13.35
N ALA A 471 29.84 19.04 12.06
CA ALA A 471 29.61 20.11 11.08
C ALA A 471 28.25 20.81 11.24
N ALA A 472 27.31 20.19 11.96
CA ALA A 472 25.96 20.67 12.21
C ALA A 472 25.77 21.35 13.58
N GLU A 473 26.78 21.31 14.46
CA GLU A 473 26.71 21.84 15.84
C GLU A 473 26.16 23.28 15.92
N PRO A 474 26.57 24.25 15.07
CA PRO A 474 26.00 25.59 15.11
C PRO A 474 24.49 25.62 14.83
N GLN A 475 24.03 24.81 13.88
CA GLN A 475 22.61 24.72 13.52
C GLN A 475 21.80 24.02 14.62
N VAL A 476 22.39 23.03 15.29
CA VAL A 476 21.80 22.35 16.47
C VAL A 476 21.52 23.35 17.57
N GLN A 477 22.49 24.22 17.92
CA GLN A 477 22.31 25.22 18.96
C GLN A 477 21.17 26.20 18.63
N VAL A 478 21.18 26.77 17.43
CA VAL A 478 20.15 27.73 16.98
C VAL A 478 18.75 27.13 17.01
N LEU A 479 18.58 25.91 16.48
CA LEU A 479 17.28 25.25 16.47
C LEU A 479 16.81 24.85 17.87
N SER A 480 17.73 24.40 18.74
CA SER A 480 17.43 24.07 20.15
C SER A 480 16.89 25.28 20.90
N GLU A 481 17.55 26.44 20.78
CA GLU A 481 17.10 27.70 21.40
C GLU A 481 15.73 28.14 20.86
N ARG A 482 15.51 27.96 19.55
CA ARG A 482 14.22 28.29 18.91
C ARG A 482 13.08 27.40 19.41
N ILE A 483 13.31 26.09 19.53
CA ILE A 483 12.34 25.13 20.07
C ILE A 483 12.02 25.47 21.53
N ALA A 484 13.04 25.76 22.35
CA ALA A 484 12.84 26.17 23.73
C ALA A 484 12.02 27.46 23.85
N HIS A 485 12.23 28.43 22.95
CA HIS A 485 11.45 29.66 22.88
C HIS A 485 9.98 29.41 22.53
N PHE A 486 9.71 28.51 21.58
CA PHE A 486 8.36 28.13 21.19
C PHE A 486 7.62 27.45 22.34
N ARG A 487 8.25 26.45 22.99
CA ARG A 487 7.66 25.73 24.13
C ARG A 487 7.20 26.67 25.25
N ARG A 488 8.02 27.66 25.62
CA ARG A 488 7.65 28.65 26.66
C ARG A 488 6.34 29.40 26.42
N ARG A 489 5.85 29.46 25.17
CA ARG A 489 4.63 30.19 24.79
C ARG A 489 3.47 29.30 24.39
N HIS A 490 3.76 28.08 23.91
CA HIS A 490 2.83 27.27 23.15
C HIS A 490 2.76 25.81 23.60
N GLU A 491 3.50 25.43 24.64
CA GLU A 491 3.46 24.08 25.20
C GLU A 491 2.04 23.71 25.67
N GLY A 492 1.64 22.47 25.39
CA GLY A 492 0.32 21.92 25.71
C GLY A 492 -0.80 22.35 24.77
N LEU A 493 -0.53 23.16 23.73
CA LEU A 493 -1.55 23.46 22.72
C LEU A 493 -1.94 22.21 21.97
N ARG A 494 -3.24 21.96 21.91
CA ARG A 494 -3.83 20.77 21.29
C ARG A 494 -3.93 20.94 19.78
N VAL A 495 -3.35 20.02 19.02
CA VAL A 495 -3.28 20.08 17.56
C VAL A 495 -3.90 18.84 16.94
N ALA A 496 -4.87 19.03 16.06
CA ALA A 496 -5.46 17.96 15.26
C ALA A 496 -4.60 17.70 14.01
N VAL A 497 -4.13 16.46 13.84
CA VAL A 497 -3.47 16.01 12.61
C VAL A 497 -4.42 15.08 11.88
N SER A 498 -5.08 15.61 10.86
CA SER A 498 -6.01 14.89 10.02
C SER A 498 -5.31 14.20 8.85
N PHE A 499 -5.64 12.92 8.62
CA PHE A 499 -5.05 12.09 7.56
C PHE A 499 -6.06 11.05 7.05
N GLY A 500 -5.75 10.37 5.94
CA GLY A 500 -6.60 9.31 5.37
C GLY A 500 -7.49 9.76 4.20
N ASN A 501 -7.47 11.03 3.81
CA ASN A 501 -8.10 11.51 2.58
C ASN A 501 -7.07 11.74 1.47
N ASN A 502 -6.29 10.70 1.15
CA ASN A 502 -5.10 10.83 0.30
C ASN A 502 -5.44 10.92 -1.21
N ARG A 503 -6.53 11.60 -1.58
CA ARG A 503 -7.00 11.73 -2.98
C ARG A 503 -6.03 12.47 -3.89
N LYS A 504 -5.18 13.34 -3.33
CA LYS A 504 -4.10 14.08 -4.00
C LYS A 504 -2.71 13.70 -3.44
N GLY A 505 -2.66 12.63 -2.64
CA GLY A 505 -1.59 12.36 -1.68
C GLY A 505 -0.56 11.33 -2.13
N THR A 506 -0.14 11.32 -3.39
CA THR A 506 0.95 10.45 -3.86
C THR A 506 2.33 11.12 -3.86
N GLY A 507 2.41 12.39 -3.45
CA GLY A 507 3.68 13.08 -3.33
C GLY A 507 4.56 12.53 -2.20
N THR A 508 5.86 12.79 -2.26
CA THR A 508 6.86 12.40 -1.25
C THR A 508 6.41 12.77 0.16
N MET A 509 5.92 13.99 0.37
CA MET A 509 5.43 14.44 1.69
C MET A 509 4.20 13.68 2.22
N THR A 510 3.32 13.21 1.34
CA THR A 510 2.05 12.54 1.71
C THR A 510 2.16 11.03 1.75
N THR A 511 3.07 10.45 0.97
CA THR A 511 3.37 9.01 0.96
C THR A 511 4.32 8.62 2.07
N VAL A 512 5.28 9.49 2.41
CA VAL A 512 6.23 9.24 3.48
C VAL A 512 5.53 9.19 4.83
N HIS A 513 5.62 8.03 5.46
CA HIS A 513 4.98 7.75 6.76
C HIS A 513 3.49 8.10 6.77
N LEU A 514 2.79 7.88 5.64
CA LEU A 514 1.34 8.09 5.52
C LEU A 514 0.88 9.53 5.79
N GLY A 515 1.74 10.50 5.48
CA GLY A 515 1.42 11.92 5.68
C GLY A 515 1.48 12.35 7.15
N VAL A 516 2.00 11.51 8.05
CA VAL A 516 2.19 11.84 9.48
C VAL A 516 3.66 11.83 9.91
N GLY A 517 4.59 11.86 8.95
CA GLY A 517 6.03 11.82 9.19
C GLY A 517 6.57 12.97 10.06
N PHE A 518 5.89 14.12 10.06
CA PHE A 518 6.25 15.31 10.83
C PHE A 518 5.70 15.32 12.27
N VAL A 519 4.85 14.37 12.66
CA VAL A 519 4.24 14.34 14.01
C VAL A 519 5.28 14.37 15.14
N PRO A 520 6.41 13.63 15.08
CA PRO A 520 7.44 13.72 16.12
C PRO A 520 8.02 15.11 16.30
N PHE A 521 8.09 15.91 15.23
CA PHE A 521 8.53 17.31 15.31
C PHE A 521 7.50 18.18 16.04
N LEU A 522 6.19 17.98 15.82
CA LEU A 522 5.16 18.68 16.59
C LEU A 522 5.22 18.33 18.09
N LEU A 523 5.44 17.06 18.41
CA LEU A 523 5.67 16.63 19.80
C LEU A 523 6.96 17.24 20.38
N GLU A 524 8.02 17.34 19.59
CA GLU A 524 9.24 18.06 19.96
C GLU A 524 8.97 19.55 20.22
N LEU A 525 7.95 20.17 19.63
CA LEU A 525 7.55 21.53 19.97
C LEU A 525 6.74 21.64 21.28
N GLY A 526 6.45 20.52 21.95
CA GLY A 526 5.64 20.47 23.16
C GLY A 526 4.14 20.58 22.90
N LEU A 527 3.70 20.31 21.67
CA LEU A 527 2.28 20.33 21.29
C LEU A 527 1.61 19.00 21.66
N ASP A 528 0.35 19.06 22.09
CA ASP A 528 -0.47 17.86 22.33
C ASP A 528 -1.12 17.44 21.00
N VAL A 529 -0.51 16.48 20.32
CA VAL A 529 -0.93 16.04 18.99
C VAL A 529 -1.98 14.94 19.09
N VAL A 530 -3.13 15.16 18.47
CA VAL A 530 -4.22 14.18 18.35
C VAL A 530 -4.41 13.80 16.88
N LEU A 531 -4.43 12.51 16.60
CA LEU A 531 -4.65 12.01 15.24
C LEU A 531 -6.14 11.95 14.92
N VAL A 532 -6.53 12.46 13.74
CA VAL A 532 -7.91 12.46 13.24
C VAL A 532 -7.95 11.73 11.88
N ALA A 533 -8.39 10.49 11.85
CA ALA A 533 -8.38 9.67 10.64
C ALA A 533 -9.72 9.72 9.90
N LEU A 534 -9.69 10.02 8.60
CA LEU A 534 -10.79 9.67 7.70
C LEU A 534 -10.69 8.17 7.38
N SER A 535 -11.52 7.36 8.03
CA SER A 535 -11.51 5.91 7.86
C SER A 535 -12.77 5.25 8.44
N ASP A 536 -12.92 3.95 8.21
CA ASP A 536 -13.92 3.15 8.90
C ASP A 536 -13.56 2.97 10.38
N GLU A 537 -14.58 2.93 11.24
CA GLU A 537 -14.42 2.77 12.69
C GLU A 537 -13.64 1.50 13.08
N SER A 538 -13.68 0.46 12.25
CA SER A 538 -12.89 -0.76 12.43
C SER A 538 -11.38 -0.52 12.45
N GLU A 539 -10.91 0.61 11.92
CA GLU A 539 -9.51 0.99 11.86
C GLU A 539 -9.01 1.72 13.12
N ARG A 540 -9.89 2.06 14.08
CA ARG A 540 -9.52 2.80 15.31
C ARG A 540 -8.35 2.17 16.07
N GLU A 541 -8.38 0.86 16.30
CA GLU A 541 -7.29 0.15 16.99
C GLU A 541 -5.94 0.37 16.29
N ARG A 542 -5.95 0.46 14.95
CA ARG A 542 -4.74 0.65 14.15
C ARG A 542 -4.29 2.11 14.20
N VAL A 543 -5.21 3.07 14.14
CA VAL A 543 -4.89 4.50 14.32
C VAL A 543 -4.31 4.77 15.72
N GLN A 544 -4.86 4.14 16.76
CA GLN A 544 -4.31 4.21 18.13
C GLN A 544 -2.91 3.61 18.24
N ALA A 545 -2.66 2.47 17.57
CA ALA A 545 -1.34 1.88 17.52
C ALA A 545 -0.32 2.81 16.84
N MET A 546 -0.71 3.47 15.76
CA MET A 546 0.12 4.48 15.08
C MET A 546 0.40 5.70 15.96
N ALA A 547 -0.64 6.25 16.61
CA ALA A 547 -0.53 7.34 17.59
C ALA A 547 0.51 7.00 18.68
N LYS A 548 0.43 5.78 19.23
CA LYS A 548 1.39 5.29 20.22
C LYS A 548 2.81 5.12 19.67
N GLN A 549 2.97 4.63 18.44
CA GLN A 549 4.28 4.51 17.78
C GLN A 549 4.93 5.87 17.51
N LEU A 550 4.12 6.90 17.25
CA LEU A 550 4.56 8.27 17.05
C LEU A 550 4.86 9.00 18.36
N GLY A 551 4.42 8.46 19.50
CA GLY A 551 4.64 9.04 20.82
C GLY A 551 3.59 10.08 21.24
N THR A 552 2.41 10.08 20.62
CA THR A 552 1.30 10.96 21.03
C THR A 552 0.60 10.43 22.28
N SER A 553 -0.39 11.16 22.80
CA SER A 553 -1.21 10.78 23.96
C SER A 553 -2.01 9.48 23.77
N GLY A 554 -2.12 8.97 22.53
CA GLY A 554 -2.90 7.79 22.18
C GLY A 554 -4.39 8.05 21.96
N GLU A 555 -4.85 9.27 22.22
CA GLU A 555 -6.17 9.73 21.84
C GLU A 555 -6.25 9.90 20.32
N VAL A 556 -7.34 9.40 19.73
CA VAL A 556 -7.57 9.46 18.28
C VAL A 556 -9.05 9.62 17.99
N TYR A 557 -9.34 10.30 16.90
CA TYR A 557 -10.68 10.36 16.31
C TYR A 557 -10.67 9.64 14.97
N VAL A 558 -11.73 8.89 14.69
CA VAL A 558 -11.95 8.24 13.40
C VAL A 558 -13.33 8.64 12.93
N HIS A 559 -13.44 9.08 11.69
CA HIS A 559 -14.71 9.48 11.09
C HIS A 559 -14.78 9.00 9.65
N ARG A 560 -15.99 8.69 9.18
CA ARG A 560 -16.18 8.07 7.87
C ARG A 560 -16.38 9.09 6.76
N ARG A 561 -16.99 10.23 7.08
CA ARG A 561 -17.33 11.25 6.09
C ARG A 561 -16.56 12.53 6.35
N PRO A 562 -16.03 13.20 5.32
CA PRO A 562 -15.30 14.46 5.49
C PRO A 562 -16.08 15.52 6.26
N GLU A 563 -17.40 15.58 6.14
CA GLU A 563 -18.28 16.52 6.86
C GLU A 563 -18.27 16.34 8.38
N ASP A 564 -18.04 15.12 8.87
CA ASP A 564 -17.99 14.82 10.31
C ASP A 564 -16.77 15.49 10.99
N LEU A 565 -15.77 15.89 10.19
CA LEU A 565 -14.58 16.59 10.68
C LEU A 565 -14.94 17.89 11.39
N VAL A 566 -16.00 18.59 10.95
CA VAL A 566 -16.44 19.85 11.55
C VAL A 566 -16.81 19.66 13.02
N GLU A 567 -17.60 18.62 13.30
CA GLU A 567 -18.04 18.29 14.66
C GLU A 567 -16.87 17.83 15.54
N VAL A 568 -16.02 16.95 14.99
CA VAL A 568 -14.80 16.48 15.68
C VAL A 568 -13.91 17.65 16.08
N LEU A 569 -13.72 18.64 15.20
CA LEU A 569 -12.87 19.79 15.49
C LEU A 569 -13.52 20.75 16.49
N ALA A 570 -14.80 21.06 16.32
CA ALA A 570 -15.53 22.00 17.17
C ALA A 570 -15.68 21.52 18.62
N GLN A 571 -15.88 20.22 18.84
CA GLN A 571 -16.14 19.67 20.19
C GLN A 571 -14.88 19.50 21.04
N ASN A 572 -13.69 19.44 20.43
CA ASN A 572 -12.47 18.98 21.11
C ASN A 572 -11.41 20.06 21.32
N ARG A 573 -11.77 21.34 21.06
CA ARG A 573 -10.99 22.55 21.40
C ARG A 573 -9.55 22.52 20.87
N PHE A 574 -9.38 22.23 19.59
CA PHE A 574 -8.06 22.30 18.95
C PHE A 574 -7.62 23.75 18.73
N ALA A 575 -6.36 24.05 19.03
CA ALA A 575 -5.74 25.35 18.75
C ALA A 575 -5.30 25.46 17.28
N LEU A 576 -5.15 24.32 16.61
CA LEU A 576 -4.67 24.20 15.24
C LEU A 576 -5.15 22.88 14.66
N ALA A 577 -5.52 22.86 13.39
CA ALA A 577 -5.76 21.64 12.64
C ALA A 577 -4.93 21.63 11.36
N THR A 578 -4.41 20.46 11.02
CA THR A 578 -3.68 20.22 9.78
C THR A 578 -4.27 19.05 9.01
N ASN A 579 -4.36 19.18 7.69
CA ASN A 579 -4.88 18.16 6.79
C ASN A 579 -4.30 18.31 5.37
N GLU A 580 -4.64 17.39 4.48
CA GLU A 580 -4.50 17.58 3.03
C GLU A 580 -5.49 18.66 2.55
N SER A 581 -5.05 19.59 1.68
CA SER A 581 -5.81 20.77 1.23
C SER A 581 -7.29 20.53 0.88
N CYS A 582 -7.63 19.31 0.44
CA CYS A 582 -8.99 18.89 0.11
C CYS A 582 -9.99 18.99 1.28
N GLN A 583 -9.54 18.98 2.54
CA GLN A 583 -10.40 19.09 3.72
C GLN A 583 -10.36 20.47 4.39
N LYS A 584 -9.61 21.43 3.84
CA LYS A 584 -9.45 22.78 4.43
C LYS A 584 -10.81 23.45 4.75
N HIS A 585 -11.78 23.36 3.84
CA HIS A 585 -13.08 24.00 4.02
C HIS A 585 -13.86 23.48 5.23
N PHE A 586 -13.66 22.22 5.64
CA PHE A 586 -14.25 21.68 6.87
C PHE A 586 -13.54 22.21 8.12
N VAL A 587 -12.22 22.41 8.06
CA VAL A 587 -11.45 23.05 9.14
C VAL A 587 -11.89 24.50 9.33
N ASP A 588 -12.02 25.25 8.22
CA ASP A 588 -12.51 26.63 8.23
C ASP A 588 -13.93 26.70 8.81
N ALA A 589 -14.82 25.78 8.42
CA ALA A 589 -16.18 25.70 8.94
C ALA A 589 -16.24 25.38 10.44
N ALA A 590 -15.23 24.69 10.98
CA ALA A 590 -15.10 24.45 12.41
C ALA A 590 -14.53 25.65 13.18
N GLY A 591 -14.10 26.72 12.49
CA GLY A 591 -13.47 27.89 13.12
C GLY A 591 -12.10 27.59 13.72
N VAL A 592 -11.42 26.53 13.28
CA VAL A 592 -10.10 26.14 13.78
C VAL A 592 -9.03 26.68 12.83
N PRO A 593 -7.93 27.29 13.33
CA PRO A 593 -6.83 27.72 12.48
C PRO A 593 -6.25 26.57 11.66
N TYR A 594 -6.07 26.81 10.36
CA TYR A 594 -5.61 25.79 9.42
C TYR A 594 -4.12 25.91 9.09
N LEU A 595 -3.39 24.81 9.25
CA LEU A 595 -2.03 24.64 8.75
C LEU A 595 -1.99 23.58 7.65
N HIS A 596 -1.50 23.97 6.46
CA HIS A 596 -1.26 23.02 5.39
C HIS A 596 0.06 22.26 5.64
N PHE A 597 0.02 20.97 6.02
CA PHE A 597 1.24 20.26 6.44
C PHE A 597 2.32 20.14 5.36
N MET A 598 1.98 20.20 4.07
CA MET A 598 3.00 20.17 3.00
C MET A 598 3.91 21.41 3.04
N ARG A 599 3.59 22.41 3.87
CA ARG A 599 4.46 23.57 4.13
C ARG A 599 5.43 23.35 5.28
N LEU A 600 5.35 22.20 5.97
CA LEU A 600 6.38 21.80 6.93
C LEU A 600 7.58 21.29 6.15
N GLU A 601 8.73 21.86 6.44
CA GLU A 601 9.96 21.61 5.68
C GLU A 601 10.98 20.86 6.55
N PRO A 602 11.71 19.87 5.98
CA PRO A 602 12.77 19.15 6.69
C PRO A 602 14.07 19.97 6.81
N GLY A 603 15.02 19.45 7.58
CA GLY A 603 16.32 20.11 7.83
C GLY A 603 16.26 21.17 8.93
N PHE A 604 17.41 21.76 9.29
CA PHE A 604 17.45 22.74 10.38
C PHE A 604 16.76 24.03 9.95
N GLN A 605 17.03 24.50 8.73
CA GLN A 605 16.42 25.72 8.21
C GLN A 605 14.92 25.53 7.94
N GLY A 606 14.52 24.36 7.45
CA GLY A 606 13.11 24.01 7.27
C GLY A 606 12.36 23.95 8.60
N ALA A 607 12.96 23.38 9.65
CA ALA A 607 12.37 23.39 10.99
C ALA A 607 12.18 24.81 11.53
N LEU A 608 13.16 25.71 11.38
CA LEU A 608 13.01 27.12 11.80
C LEU A 608 11.84 27.82 11.10
N ARG A 609 11.70 27.64 9.78
CA ARG A 609 10.57 28.17 8.99
C ARG A 609 9.25 27.56 9.41
N SER A 610 9.23 26.26 9.66
CA SER A 610 8.05 25.52 10.11
C SER A 610 7.57 26.03 11.47
N ILE A 611 8.47 26.29 12.42
CA ILE A 611 8.12 26.89 13.73
C ILE A 611 7.49 28.28 13.53
N ALA A 612 8.09 29.13 12.69
CA ALA A 612 7.55 30.46 12.41
C ALA A 612 6.16 30.41 11.75
N LEU A 613 5.95 29.47 10.84
CA LEU A 613 4.66 29.24 10.20
C LEU A 613 3.60 28.80 11.23
N ILE A 614 3.93 27.83 12.09
CA ILE A 614 3.03 27.35 13.14
C ILE A 614 2.64 28.50 14.08
N GLU A 615 3.60 29.31 14.54
CA GLU A 615 3.32 30.47 15.40
C GLU A 615 2.40 31.49 14.69
N ALA A 616 2.68 31.81 13.43
CA ALA A 616 1.87 32.74 12.67
C ALA A 616 0.41 32.25 12.54
N THR A 617 0.21 30.95 12.26
CA THR A 617 -1.13 30.36 12.18
C THR A 617 -1.85 30.38 13.53
N ILE A 618 -1.15 30.08 14.63
CA ILE A 618 -1.72 30.14 15.99
C ILE A 618 -2.14 31.59 16.33
N MET A 619 -1.35 32.59 15.95
CA MET A 619 -1.65 34.00 16.26
C MET A 619 -2.83 34.54 15.45
N MET A 620 -2.95 34.19 14.17
CA MET A 620 -4.11 34.57 13.34
C MET A 620 -5.43 34.02 13.92
N GLY A 621 -5.39 32.83 14.51
CA GLY A 621 -6.55 32.26 15.21
C GLY A 621 -7.02 33.02 16.45
N LYS A 622 -6.17 33.89 17.02
CA LYS A 622 -6.49 34.69 18.21
C LYS A 622 -7.03 36.09 17.88
N SER A 623 -6.88 36.56 16.64
CA SER A 623 -7.26 37.92 16.23
C SER A 623 -8.72 38.08 15.79
N ASP A 624 -9.47 36.98 15.63
CA ASP A 624 -10.91 36.99 15.26
C ASP A 624 -11.85 36.89 16.49
N GLY A 625 -11.34 37.17 17.70
CA GLY A 625 -12.08 37.10 18.97
C GLY A 625 -12.51 38.46 19.50
#